data_AF-A0A662UJU5-F1
#
_entry.id   AF-A0A662UJU5-F1
#
_cell.length_a   1.000
_cell.length_b   1.000
_cell.length_c   1.000
_cell.angle_alpha   90.00
_cell.angle_beta   90.00
_cell.angle_gamma   90.00
#
_symmetry.space_group_name_H-M   'P 1'
#
loop_
_entity.id
_entity.type
_entity.pdbx_description
1 polymer ?
#
loop_
_entity_poly.entity_id
_entity_poly.type
_entity_poly.pdbx_seq_one_letter_code
_entity_poly.pdbx_strand_id
1 'polypeptide(L)' 'MVVVLRGDGKLQELIEECRKRGLKPIITTRYAGQPLRYKGEPAVVFRGGLEGRGVVVVVSEETWEEFDRSRF' A
#
# COMPACT_ATOMS: atom_id res chain seq x y z
N MET A 1 13.75 -10.98 -0.76
CA MET A 1 13.54 -10.09 -1.92
C MET A 1 12.34 -9.21 -1.63
N VAL A 2 12.53 -7.90 -1.55
CA VAL A 2 11.41 -6.94 -1.40
C VAL A 2 10.89 -6.64 -2.80
N VAL A 3 9.62 -6.93 -3.05
CA VAL A 3 8.97 -6.53 -4.30
C VAL A 3 8.53 -5.08 -4.14
N VAL A 4 9.05 -4.22 -5.02
CA VAL A 4 8.71 -2.80 -5.09
C VAL A 4 8.00 -2.54 -6.41
N LEU A 5 6.76 -2.06 -6.33
CA LEU A 5 5.96 -1.65 -7.47
C LEU A 5 5.78 -0.13 -7.46
N ARG A 6 5.35 0.44 -8.59
CA ARG A 6 5.19 1.89 -8.75
C ARG A 6 3.87 2.22 -9.42
N GLY A 7 3.27 3.32 -8.97
CA GLY A 7 2.10 3.95 -9.56
C GLY A 7 0.79 3.60 -8.84
N ASP A 8 -0.11 4.59 -8.78
CA ASP A 8 -1.40 4.48 -8.11
C ASP A 8 -2.30 3.42 -8.76
N GLY A 9 -2.28 3.35 -10.09
CA GLY A 9 -2.97 2.29 -10.84
C GLY A 9 -2.53 0.90 -10.41
N LYS A 10 -1.24 0.71 -10.08
CA LYS A 10 -0.74 -0.59 -9.62
C LYS A 10 -1.25 -0.95 -8.23
N LEU A 11 -1.39 0.04 -7.35
CA LEU A 11 -2.03 -0.15 -6.05
C LEU A 11 -3.51 -0.54 -6.23
N GLN A 12 -4.23 0.11 -7.13
CA GLN A 12 -5.64 -0.21 -7.41
C GLN A 12 -5.81 -1.63 -7.97
N GLU A 13 -4.98 -2.04 -8.92
CA GLU A 13 -4.98 -3.42 -9.44
C GLU A 13 -4.82 -4.46 -8.32
N LEU A 14 -3.88 -4.22 -7.39
CA LEU A 14 -3.66 -5.11 -6.24
C LEU A 14 -4.87 -5.16 -5.30
N ILE A 15 -5.49 -4.01 -5.03
CA ILE A 15 -6.70 -3.92 -4.21
C ILE A 15 -7.83 -4.72 -4.84
N GLU A 16 -8.06 -4.54 -6.14
CA GLU A 16 -9.09 -5.26 -6.87
C GLU A 16 -8.84 -6.77 -6.91
N GLU A 17 -7.61 -7.19 -7.20
CA GLU A 17 -7.25 -8.62 -7.22
C GLU A 17 -7.45 -9.25 -5.84
N CYS A 18 -7.04 -8.55 -4.78
CA CYS A 18 -7.24 -8.98 -3.40
C CYS A 18 -8.72 -9.16 -3.07
N ARG A 19 -9.57 -8.19 -3.44
CA ARG A 19 -11.02 -8.27 -3.25
C ARG A 19 -11.65 -9.40 -4.06
N LYS A 20 -11.25 -9.59 -5.33
CA LYS A 20 -11.72 -10.70 -6.19
C LYS A 20 -11.41 -12.07 -5.59
N ARG A 21 -10.32 -12.18 -4.83
CA ARG A 21 -9.92 -13.40 -4.12
C ARG A 21 -10.62 -13.56 -2.76
N GLY A 22 -11.56 -12.68 -2.40
CA GLY A 22 -12.24 -12.69 -1.10
C GLY A 22 -11.36 -12.27 0.08
N LEU A 23 -10.21 -11.64 -0.19
CA LEU A 23 -9.27 -11.20 0.84
C LEU A 23 -9.52 -9.73 1.19
N LYS A 24 -9.19 -9.36 2.44
CA LYS A 24 -9.24 -7.96 2.89
C LYS A 24 -7.93 -7.25 2.51
N PRO A 25 -7.95 -6.17 1.72
CA PRO A 25 -6.77 -5.36 1.46
C PRO A 25 -6.37 -4.61 2.72
N ILE A 26 -5.09 -4.69 3.06
CA ILE A 26 -4.48 -3.98 4.18
C ILE A 26 -3.42 -3.06 3.60
N ILE A 27 -3.60 -1.76 3.79
CA ILE A 27 -2.71 -0.72 3.31
C ILE A 27 -2.11 -0.03 4.52
N THR A 28 -0.79 0.04 4.56
CA THR A 28 -0.05 0.67 5.65
C THR A 28 0.74 1.84 5.08
N THR A 29 0.41 3.06 5.52
CA THR A 29 1.05 4.32 5.12
C THR A 29 2.18 4.73 6.07
N ARG A 30 2.21 4.19 7.30
CA ARG A 30 3.18 4.56 8.34
C ARG A 30 3.71 3.34 9.10
N TYR A 31 4.97 3.40 9.50
CA TYR A 31 5.61 2.41 10.37
C TYR A 31 6.26 3.12 11.56
N ALA A 32 5.99 2.65 12.79
CA ALA A 32 6.44 3.30 14.03
C ALA A 32 6.14 4.82 14.08
N GLY A 33 4.95 5.22 13.60
CA GLY A 33 4.51 6.62 13.54
C GLY A 33 5.08 7.44 12.37
N GLN A 34 6.13 6.95 11.71
CA GLN A 34 6.79 7.65 10.61
C GLN A 34 6.12 7.34 9.26
N PRO A 35 5.95 8.33 8.38
CA PRO A 35 5.53 8.11 6.99
C PRO A 35 6.42 7.09 6.27
N LEU A 36 5.81 6.11 5.63
CA LEU A 36 6.56 5.20 4.77
C LEU A 36 6.98 5.94 3.50
N ARG A 37 8.29 5.94 3.27
CA ARG A 37 8.93 6.54 2.11
C ARG A 37 9.89 5.52 1.50
N TYR A 38 9.87 5.37 0.18
CA TYR A 38 10.85 4.57 -0.55
C TYR A 38 11.76 5.50 -1.34
N LYS A 39 13.03 5.61 -0.93
CA LYS A 39 14.01 6.53 -1.51
C LYS A 39 13.51 8.00 -1.57
N GLY A 40 12.76 8.41 -0.55
CA GLY A 40 12.19 9.77 -0.44
C GLY A 40 10.79 9.93 -1.02
N GLU A 41 10.34 8.99 -1.86
CA GLU A 41 9.02 9.03 -2.49
C GLU A 41 7.94 8.43 -1.57
N PRO A 42 6.68 8.92 -1.61
CA PRO A 42 5.56 8.32 -0.89
C PRO A 42 5.41 6.84 -1.21
N ALA A 43 5.26 6.02 -0.18
CA ALA A 43 5.06 4.59 -0.38
C ALA A 43 4.07 4.02 0.65
N VAL A 44 3.41 2.95 0.24
CA VAL A 44 2.57 2.14 1.13
C VAL A 44 3.08 0.69 1.14
N VAL A 45 2.80 -0.01 2.22
CA VAL A 45 2.87 -1.47 2.23
C VAL A 45 1.47 -2.02 2.00
N PHE A 46 1.30 -2.74 0.90
CA PHE A 46 0.09 -3.48 0.58
C PHE A 46 0.21 -4.94 1.04
N ARG A 47 -0.85 -5.47 1.66
CA ARG A 47 -1.03 -6.90 1.97
C ARG A 47 -2.45 -7.34 1.62
N GLY A 48 -2.58 -8.52 1.02
CA GLY A 48 -3.86 -9.20 0.88
C GLY A 48 -4.08 -10.18 2.03
N GLY A 49 -4.91 -9.81 3.01
CA GLY A 49 -5.08 -10.59 4.24
C GLY A 49 -3.90 -10.50 5.22
N LEU A 50 -3.99 -11.22 6.33
CA LEU A 50 -3.01 -11.17 7.43
C LEU A 50 -1.75 -12.01 7.16
N GLU A 51 -1.86 -13.06 6.35
CA GLU A 51 -0.75 -13.97 6.02
C GLU A 51 0.00 -13.60 4.73
N GLY A 52 -0.49 -12.59 4.00
CA GLY A 52 0.13 -12.15 2.75
C GLY A 52 1.50 -11.48 2.99
N ARG A 53 2.48 -11.80 2.13
CA ARG A 53 3.74 -11.05 2.07
C ARG A 53 3.46 -9.60 1.68
N GLY A 54 4.08 -8.65 2.40
CA GLY A 54 3.96 -7.23 2.11
C GLY A 54 4.65 -6.84 0.81
N VAL A 55 3.96 -6.09 -0.03
CA VAL A 55 4.49 -5.47 -1.25
C VAL A 55 4.62 -3.98 -1.01
N VAL A 56 5.78 -3.40 -1.31
CA VAL A 56 5.95 -1.94 -1.25
C VAL A 56 5.44 -1.36 -2.57
N VAL A 57 4.56 -0.38 -2.51
CA VAL A 57 4.06 0.34 -3.68
C VAL A 57 4.38 1.81 -3.52
N VAL A 58 5.19 2.36 -4.42
CA VAL A 58 5.44 3.80 -4.50
C VAL A 58 4.24 4.44 -5.19
N VAL A 59 3.67 5.46 -4.57
CA VAL A 59 2.41 6.11 -4.97
C VAL A 59 2.59 7.63 -5.02
N SER A 60 1.60 8.34 -5.56
CA SER A 60 1.53 9.81 -5.47
C SER A 60 1.32 10.26 -4.02
N GLU A 61 1.69 11.52 -3.73
CA GLU A 61 1.38 12.15 -2.43
C GLU A 61 -0.14 12.16 -2.19
N GLU A 62 -0.95 12.49 -3.21
CA GLU A 62 -2.40 12.52 -3.12
C GLU A 62 -2.98 11.17 -2.69
N THR A 63 -2.58 10.08 -3.36
CA THR A 63 -3.00 8.72 -3.00
C THR A 63 -2.53 8.35 -1.59
N TRP A 64 -1.30 8.70 -1.24
CA TRP A 64 -0.77 8.42 0.09
C TRP A 64 -1.58 9.14 1.18
N GLU A 65 -1.90 10.42 1.00
CA GLU A 65 -2.70 11.23 1.92
C GLU A 65 -4.14 10.74 2.03
N GLU A 66 -4.74 10.26 0.95
CA GLU A 66 -6.06 9.63 0.97
C GLU A 66 -6.09 8.40 1.90
N PHE A 67 -5.11 7.51 1.75
CA PHE A 67 -5.00 6.32 2.60
C PHE A 67 -4.57 6.63 4.04
N ASP A 68 -3.80 7.70 4.26
CA ASP A 68 -3.39 8.09 5.61
C ASP A 68 -4.55 8.74 6.39
N ARG A 69 -5.41 9.51 5.70
CA ARG A 69 -6.59 10.16 6.29
C ARG A 69 -7.74 9.18 6.57
N SER A 70 -7.99 8.24 5.66
CA SER A 70 -9.06 7.23 5.78
C SER A 70 -8.80 6.15 6.85
N ARG A 71 -7.77 6.34 7.67
CA ARG A 71 -7.38 5.44 8.76
C ARG A 71 -8.34 5.47 9.97
N PHE A 72 -9.47 6.18 9.86
CA PHE A 72 -10.57 6.28 10.83
C PHE A 72 -11.91 5.91 10.20
#